data_AF-A0A2G9YCP0-F1
#
_entry.id   AF-A0A2G9YCP0-F1
#
_cell.length_a   1.000
_cell.length_b   1.000
_cell.length_c   1.000
_cell.angle_alpha   90.00
_cell.angle_beta   90.00
_cell.angle_gamma   90.00
#
_symmetry.space_group_name_H-M   'P 1'
#
loop_
_entity.id
_entity.type
_entity.pdbx_description
1 polymer ?
#
loop_
_entity_poly.entity_id
_entity_poly.type
_entity_poly.pdbx_seq_one_letter_code
_entity_poly.pdbx_strand_id
1 'polypeptide(L)'
;IGRGGRYFWKRIYCKKFPSLRQRIYKEVALSLNLAQKLLKNFEPGKLKQDLEIHVDVGQNGQTREMIKEVVGMVRGSGFNVKTKPDSYAASSVADKHV
;
A
#
# COMPACT_ATOMS: atom_id res chain seq x y z
N ILE A 1 -25.84 -1.94 -7.20
CA ILE A 1 -25.04 -2.73 -8.18
C ILE A 1 -23.59 -2.75 -7.70
N GLY A 2 -23.10 -3.88 -7.17
CA GLY A 2 -21.71 -4.05 -6.73
C GLY A 2 -20.90 -4.76 -7.81
N ARG A 3 -19.84 -4.14 -8.33
CA ARG A 3 -19.05 -4.63 -9.47
C ARG A 3 -17.98 -5.68 -9.07
N GLY A 4 -18.36 -6.75 -8.39
CA GLY A 4 -17.55 -7.98 -8.28
C GLY A 4 -16.16 -7.88 -7.63
N GLY A 5 -15.88 -6.83 -6.84
CA GLY A 5 -14.59 -6.69 -6.16
C GLY A 5 -14.35 -7.77 -5.11
N ARG A 6 -13.20 -8.43 -5.15
CA ARG A 6 -12.71 -9.33 -4.08
C ARG A 6 -11.61 -8.61 -3.32
N TYR A 7 -11.70 -8.63 -1.99
CA TYR A 7 -10.65 -8.12 -1.12
C TYR A 7 -10.17 -9.24 -0.20
N PHE A 8 -8.88 -9.19 0.12
CA PHE A 8 -8.25 -10.10 1.07
C PHE A 8 -7.65 -9.24 2.18
N TRP A 9 -7.84 -9.66 3.44
CA TRP A 9 -7.27 -8.97 4.59
C TRP A 9 -6.51 -9.95 5.45
N LYS A 10 -5.48 -9.45 6.13
CA LYS A 10 -4.68 -10.19 7.10
C LYS A 10 -4.38 -9.29 8.27
N ARG A 11 -4.75 -9.72 9.48
CA ARG A 11 -4.38 -9.02 10.72
C ARG A 11 -3.03 -9.54 11.23
N ILE A 12 -2.13 -8.61 11.51
CA ILE A 12 -0.80 -8.88 12.05
C ILE A 12 -0.68 -8.11 13.36
N TYR A 13 -0.39 -8.82 14.45
CA TYR A 13 -0.10 -8.18 15.73
C TYR A 13 1.37 -7.78 15.79
N CYS A 14 1.63 -6.51 16.06
CA CYS A 14 2.98 -5.97 16.26
C CYS A 14 3.07 -5.28 17.62
N LYS A 15 4.28 -5.21 18.18
CA LYS A 15 4.54 -4.33 19.33
C LYS A 15 4.19 -2.89 18.96
N LYS A 16 3.90 -2.04 19.96
CA LYS A 16 3.65 -0.61 19.73
C LYS A 16 4.79 -0.01 18.93
N PHE A 17 4.45 0.68 17.84
CA PHE A 17 5.43 1.44 17.06
C PHE A 17 5.79 2.71 17.84
N PRO A 18 7.08 3.02 18.00
CA PRO A 18 7.52 4.21 18.72
C PRO A 18 7.30 5.51 17.91
N SER A 19 7.04 5.43 16.60
CA SER A 19 6.64 6.59 15.81
C SER A 19 5.70 6.22 14.65
N LEU A 20 4.91 7.20 14.22
CA LEU A 20 4.06 7.11 13.02
C LEU A 20 4.89 6.72 11.78
N ARG A 21 6.11 7.28 11.67
CA ARG A 21 7.06 6.97 10.59
C ARG A 21 7.42 5.50 10.52
N GLN A 22 7.80 4.90 11.65
CA GLN A 22 8.15 3.48 11.68
C GLN A 22 6.96 2.59 11.34
N ARG A 23 5.76 2.98 11.79
CA ARG A 23 4.51 2.28 11.43
C ARG A 23 4.29 2.31 9.91
N ILE A 24 4.35 3.50 9.29
CA ILE A 24 4.16 3.65 7.83
C ILE A 24 5.22 2.85 7.07
N TYR A 25 6.50 2.90 7.48
CA TYR A 25 7.55 2.14 6.79
C TYR A 25 7.33 0.64 6.89
N LYS A 26 6.84 0.17 8.03
CA LYS A 26 6.48 -1.24 8.20
C LYS A 26 5.31 -1.62 7.28
N GLU A 27 4.27 -0.80 7.19
CA GLU A 27 3.11 -1.03 6.31
C GLU A 27 3.50 -1.07 4.83
N VAL A 28 4.35 -0.12 4.39
CA VAL A 28 4.89 -0.09 3.02
C VAL A 28 5.74 -1.32 2.73
N ALA A 29 6.65 -1.69 3.64
CA ALA A 29 7.48 -2.87 3.49
C ALA A 29 6.65 -4.17 3.41
N LEU A 30 5.58 -4.28 4.21
CA LEU A 30 4.66 -5.42 4.13
C LEU A 30 3.94 -5.48 2.79
N SER A 31 3.48 -4.32 2.28
CA SER A 31 2.81 -4.21 0.98
C SER A 31 3.72 -4.63 -0.16
N LEU A 32 4.97 -4.17 -0.16
CA LEU A 32 5.97 -4.54 -1.17
C LEU A 32 6.32 -6.02 -1.12
N ASN A 33 6.50 -6.58 0.08
CA ASN A 33 6.75 -8.01 0.24
C ASN A 33 5.59 -8.87 -0.27
N LEU A 34 4.35 -8.44 -0.03
CA LEU A 34 3.17 -9.12 -0.55
C LEU A 34 3.12 -9.03 -2.08
N ALA A 35 3.34 -7.84 -2.64
CA ALA A 35 3.35 -7.64 -4.09
C ALA A 35 4.42 -8.50 -4.79
N GLN A 36 5.62 -8.60 -4.22
CA GLN A 36 6.67 -9.48 -4.75
C GLN A 36 6.29 -10.96 -4.66
N LYS A 37 5.68 -11.41 -3.55
CA LYS A 37 5.20 -12.79 -3.42
C LYS A 37 4.10 -13.11 -4.43
N LEU A 38 3.20 -12.16 -4.68
CA LEU A 38 2.20 -12.28 -5.74
C LEU A 38 2.93 -12.42 -7.07
N LEU A 39 3.80 -11.49 -7.48
CA LEU A 39 4.50 -11.61 -8.76
C LEU A 39 5.28 -12.93 -8.94
N LYS A 40 5.84 -13.51 -7.88
CA LYS A 40 6.52 -14.82 -7.94
C LYS A 40 5.57 -15.99 -8.17
N ASN A 41 4.33 -15.89 -7.71
CA ASN A 41 3.33 -16.97 -7.79
C ASN A 41 2.49 -16.92 -9.07
N PHE A 42 2.68 -15.91 -9.91
CA PHE A 42 1.99 -15.77 -11.18
C PHE A 42 3.00 -15.74 -12.33
N GLU A 43 2.53 -16.03 -13.55
CA GLU A 43 3.40 -16.01 -14.72
C GLU A 43 4.00 -14.60 -14.96
N PRO A 44 5.30 -14.52 -15.31
CA PRO A 44 5.95 -13.25 -15.65
C PRO A 44 5.14 -12.48 -16.70
N GLY A 45 4.81 -11.22 -16.42
CA GLY A 45 4.12 -10.32 -17.35
C GLY A 45 2.61 -10.19 -17.16
N LYS A 46 1.92 -11.11 -16.47
CA LYS A 46 0.45 -11.05 -16.31
C LYS A 46 -0.06 -10.05 -15.28
N LEU A 47 0.76 -9.64 -14.31
CA LEU A 47 0.29 -8.87 -13.13
C LEU A 47 1.08 -7.61 -12.83
N LYS A 48 2.30 -7.46 -13.36
CA LYS A 48 3.18 -6.36 -12.95
C LYS A 48 2.62 -4.98 -13.35
N GLN A 49 1.92 -4.90 -14.49
CA GLN A 49 1.37 -3.64 -14.99
C GLN A 49 0.08 -3.22 -14.27
N ASP A 50 -0.65 -4.17 -13.68
CA ASP A 50 -1.94 -3.93 -13.02
C ASP A 50 -1.83 -3.81 -11.49
N LEU A 51 -0.64 -4.02 -10.92
CA LEU A 51 -0.42 -4.02 -9.48
C LEU A 51 -0.07 -2.61 -8.98
N GLU A 52 -1.01 -2.01 -8.27
CA GLU A 52 -0.87 -0.69 -7.65
C GLU A 52 -0.71 -0.81 -6.13
N ILE A 53 0.28 -0.12 -5.57
CA ILE A 53 0.46 -0.02 -4.12
C ILE A 53 -0.09 1.32 -3.65
N HIS A 54 -1.08 1.25 -2.76
CA HIS A 54 -1.70 2.42 -2.16
C HIS A 54 -1.12 2.63 -0.78
N VAL A 55 -0.67 3.85 -0.51
CA VAL A 55 -0.16 4.22 0.82
C VAL A 55 -0.94 5.41 1.33
N ASP A 56 -1.50 5.28 2.53
CA ASP A 56 -2.24 6.35 3.18
C ASP A 56 -1.28 7.32 3.90
N VAL A 57 -0.68 8.20 3.11
CA VAL A 57 0.14 9.32 3.58
C VAL A 57 -0.47 10.63 3.10
N GLY A 58 -0.87 11.48 4.06
CA GLY A 58 -1.52 12.77 3.78
C GLY A 58 -0.53 13.88 3.40
N GLN A 59 -0.99 14.80 2.54
CA GLN A 59 -0.20 15.96 2.09
C GLN A 59 -0.06 17.07 3.14
N ASN A 60 -0.91 17.07 4.17
CA ASN A 60 -0.91 18.05 5.26
C ASN A 60 -0.32 17.43 6.53
N GLY A 61 0.82 17.95 7.01
CA GLY A 61 1.44 17.59 8.29
C GLY A 61 2.81 16.89 8.20
N GLN A 62 3.26 16.29 9.32
CA GLN A 62 4.56 15.61 9.50
C GLN A 62 4.83 14.48 8.49
N THR A 63 3.81 14.05 7.74
CA THR A 63 3.88 12.99 6.73
C THR A 63 4.41 13.44 5.38
N ARG A 64 4.50 14.75 5.10
CA ARG A 64 4.90 15.27 3.77
C ARG A 64 6.30 14.82 3.35
N GLU A 65 7.26 14.84 4.27
CA GLU A 65 8.64 14.40 3.99
C GLU A 65 8.69 12.88 3.74
N MET A 66 7.87 12.13 4.48
CA MET A 66 7.76 10.68 4.33
C MET A 66 7.14 10.26 3.00
N ILE A 67 6.30 11.10 2.37
CA ILE A 67 5.72 10.81 1.05
C ILE A 67 6.84 10.55 0.05
N LYS A 68 7.87 11.41 0.00
CA LYS A 68 8.98 11.25 -0.97
C LYS A 68 9.74 9.95 -0.75
N GLU A 69 10.03 9.63 0.51
CA GLU A 69 10.74 8.40 0.88
C GLU A 69 9.93 7.15 0.55
N VAL A 70 8.65 7.12 0.92
CA VAL A 70 7.74 6.02 0.63
C VAL A 70 7.55 5.82 -0.87
N VAL A 71 7.31 6.90 -1.61
CA VAL A 71 7.19 6.85 -3.08
C VAL A 71 8.47 6.33 -3.70
N GLY A 72 9.63 6.77 -3.20
CA GLY A 72 10.94 6.27 -3.61
C GLY A 72 11.11 4.78 -3.35
N MET A 73 10.73 4.29 -2.16
CA MET A 73 10.78 2.87 -1.82
C MET A 73 9.91 2.01 -2.75
N VAL A 74 8.70 2.46 -3.06
CA VAL A 74 7.78 1.72 -3.93
C VAL A 74 8.27 1.68 -5.37
N ARG A 75 8.65 2.84 -5.92
CA ARG A 75 9.19 2.95 -7.29
C ARG A 75 10.51 2.21 -7.46
N GLY A 76 11.42 2.31 -6.48
CA GLY A 76 12.69 1.59 -6.46
C GLY A 76 12.51 0.07 -6.40
N SER A 77 11.36 -0.41 -5.91
CA SER A 77 11.00 -1.83 -5.93
C SER A 77 10.32 -2.27 -7.24
N GLY A 78 10.17 -1.37 -8.22
CA GLY A 78 9.59 -1.64 -9.52
C GLY A 78 8.07 -1.69 -9.56
N PHE A 79 7.39 -1.05 -8.59
CA PHE A 79 5.94 -0.95 -8.51
C PHE A 79 5.45 0.49 -8.70
N ASN A 80 4.21 0.62 -9.19
CA ASN A 80 3.53 1.91 -9.25
C ASN A 80 2.90 2.24 -7.90
N VAL A 81 2.95 3.52 -7.52
CA VAL A 81 2.39 4.04 -6.28
C VAL A 81 1.34 5.11 -6.59
N LYS A 82 0.19 5.02 -5.93
CA LYS A 82 -0.82 6.08 -5.92
C LYS A 82 -0.94 6.64 -4.51
N THR A 83 -0.84 7.96 -4.40
CA THR A 83 -1.08 8.72 -3.17
C THR A 83 -2.39 9.49 -3.29
N LYS A 84 -3.00 9.90 -2.17
CA LYS A 84 -4.22 10.72 -2.19
C LYS A 84 -3.98 12.01 -3.02
N PRO A 85 -4.96 12.45 -3.84
CA PRO A 85 -6.37 12.03 -3.89
C PRO A 85 -6.68 10.81 -4.78
N ASP A 86 -5.73 10.31 -5.55
CA ASP A 86 -5.99 9.26 -6.57
C ASP A 86 -6.23 7.85 -5.98
N SER A 87 -6.02 7.68 -4.67
CA SER A 87 -6.28 6.43 -3.93
C SER A 87 -7.66 6.37 -3.24
N TYR A 88 -8.54 7.36 -3.45
CA TYR A 88 -9.82 7.51 -2.75
C TYR A 88 -10.77 6.29 -2.89
N ALA A 89 -10.69 5.57 -4.02
CA ALA A 89 -11.48 4.34 -4.23
C ALA A 89 -11.16 3.25 -3.19
N ALA A 90 -9.91 3.16 -2.73
CA ALA A 90 -9.49 2.19 -1.71
C ALA A 90 -9.98 2.57 -0.30
N SER A 91 -10.02 3.86 0.04
CA SER A 91 -10.55 4.34 1.33
C SER A 91 -12.02 3.93 1.52
N SER A 92 -12.85 3.99 0.46
CA SER A 92 -14.26 3.60 0.52
C SER A 92 -14.51 2.10 0.82
N VAL A 93 -13.53 1.23 0.54
CA VAL A 93 -13.59 -0.22 0.84
C VAL A 93 -12.95 -0.52 2.19
N ALA A 94 -11.89 0.21 2.56
CA ALA A 94 -11.20 0.05 3.83
C ALA A 94 -12.07 0.42 5.05
N ASP A 95 -12.92 1.45 4.92
CA ASP A 95 -13.79 1.89 6.03
C ASP A 95 -14.94 0.93 6.35
N LYS A 96 -15.16 -0.12 5.55
CA LYS A 96 -16.23 -1.10 5.79
C LYS A 96 -15.93 -2.14 6.90
N HIS A 97 -14.73 -2.13 7.47
CA HIS A 97 -14.31 -3.12 8.49
C HIS A 97 -13.70 -2.48 9.74
N VAL A 98 -14.08 -1.23 10.04
CA VAL A 98 -13.84 -0.62 11.36
C VAL A 98 -14.81 -1.21 12.37
#